data_AF-C8VWI2-F1
#
_entry.id   AF-C8VWI2-F1
#
_cell.length_a   1.000
_cell.length_b   1.000
_cell.length_c   1.000
_cell.angle_alpha   90.00
_cell.angle_beta   90.00
_cell.angle_gamma   90.00
#
_symmetry.space_group_name_H-M   'P 1'
#
loop_
_entity.id
_entity.type
_entity.pdbx_description
1 polymer ?
#
loop_
_entity_poly.entity_id
_entity_poly.type
_entity_poly.pdbx_seq_one_letter_code
_entity_poly.pdbx_strand_id
1 'polypeptide(L)'
;MNHQTNPFLQHVARHGQRLLGESNKAVSVSNALISACDEILFSLNSGNMQSAANAAHHARNMASQVAASSQELNQAINERMEMASHVLSKVQHRVNELSSVLQSIRSSDYNYGNTTGACCHGSSIQYQPGSVYTS
;
A
#
# COMPACT_ATOMS: atom_id res chain seq x y z
N MET A 1 11.61 -13.47 27.21
CA MET A 1 11.32 -12.25 26.40
C MET A 1 10.58 -12.68 25.15
N ASN A 2 9.24 -12.66 25.18
CA ASN A 2 8.43 -13.03 24.02
C ASN A 2 8.48 -11.90 22.99
N HIS A 3 9.17 -12.13 21.89
CA HIS A 3 9.11 -11.27 20.71
C HIS A 3 7.68 -11.29 20.18
N GLN A 4 6.90 -10.27 20.56
CA GLN A 4 5.60 -10.01 19.95
C GLN A 4 5.87 -9.45 18.55
N THR A 5 6.11 -10.34 17.59
CA THR A 5 6.36 -9.96 16.20
C THR A 5 5.15 -9.21 15.69
N ASN A 6 5.36 -8.00 15.18
CA ASN A 6 4.29 -7.19 14.63
C ASN A 6 3.57 -8.01 13.53
N PRO A 7 2.25 -8.26 13.64
CA PRO A 7 1.53 -9.15 12.72
C PRO A 7 1.57 -8.63 11.28
N PHE A 8 1.67 -7.32 11.07
CA PHE A 8 1.86 -6.73 9.73
C PHE A 8 3.21 -7.09 9.14
N LEU A 9 4.30 -6.99 9.93
CA LEU A 9 5.64 -7.34 9.45
C LEU A 9 5.74 -8.84 9.15
N GLN A 10 5.14 -9.68 9.99
CA GLN A 10 5.11 -11.13 9.76
C GLN A 10 4.31 -11.49 8.51
N HIS A 11 3.17 -10.84 8.29
CA HIS A 11 2.35 -11.05 7.11
C HIS A 11 3.06 -10.56 5.83
N VAL A 12 3.66 -9.36 5.84
CA VAL A 12 4.43 -8.83 4.70
C VAL A 12 5.62 -9.70 4.34
N ALA A 13 6.34 -10.22 5.33
CA ALA A 13 7.48 -11.11 5.12
C ALA A 13 7.04 -12.45 4.48
N ARG A 14 5.98 -13.08 5.01
CA ARG A 14 5.44 -14.33 4.46
C ARG A 14 4.91 -14.16 3.03
N HIS A 15 4.10 -13.13 2.79
CA HIS A 15 3.57 -12.87 1.45
C HIS A 15 4.66 -12.44 0.47
N GLY A 16 5.71 -11.76 0.94
CA GLY A 16 6.88 -11.44 0.11
C GLY A 16 7.66 -12.66 -0.32
N GLN A 17 7.92 -13.57 0.60
CA GLN A 17 8.56 -14.84 0.28
C GLN A 17 7.71 -15.67 -0.69
N ARG A 18 6.39 -15.70 -0.49
CA ARG A 18 5.47 -16.37 -1.42
C ARG A 18 5.52 -15.77 -2.82
N LEU A 19 5.44 -14.44 -2.94
CA LEU A 19 5.52 -13.73 -4.22
C LEU A 19 6.82 -14.03 -4.98
N LEU A 20 7.96 -13.96 -4.29
CA LEU A 20 9.26 -14.27 -4.88
C LEU A 20 9.37 -15.74 -5.28
N GLY A 21 8.85 -16.65 -4.44
CA GLY A 21 8.80 -18.08 -4.73
C GLY A 21 7.99 -18.40 -5.98
N GLU A 22 6.76 -17.90 -6.07
CA GLU A 22 5.89 -18.13 -7.24
C GLU A 22 6.43 -17.46 -8.50
N SER A 23 7.05 -16.27 -8.38
CA SER A 23 7.70 -15.61 -9.52
C SER A 23 8.88 -16.44 -10.07
N ASN A 24 9.78 -16.90 -9.19
CA ASN A 24 10.92 -17.73 -9.59
C ASN A 24 10.46 -19.06 -10.21
N LYS A 25 9.42 -19.68 -9.62
CA LYS A 25 8.80 -20.89 -10.16
C LYS A 25 8.22 -20.65 -11.55
N ALA A 26 7.46 -19.57 -11.74
CA ALA A 26 6.88 -19.22 -13.05
C ALA A 26 7.97 -19.03 -14.12
N VAL A 27 9.08 -18.36 -13.78
CA VAL A 27 10.23 -18.21 -14.69
C VAL A 27 10.84 -19.56 -15.04
N SER A 28 11.09 -20.41 -14.04
CA SER A 28 11.66 -21.74 -14.25
C SER A 28 10.78 -22.62 -15.14
N VAL A 29 9.47 -22.64 -14.89
CA VAL A 29 8.52 -23.43 -15.71
C VAL A 29 8.39 -22.84 -17.12
N SER A 30 8.45 -21.52 -17.27
CA SER A 30 8.43 -20.89 -18.60
C SER A 30 9.64 -21.27 -19.45
N ASN A 31 10.83 -21.34 -18.84
CA ASN A 31 12.03 -21.81 -19.55
C ASN A 31 11.91 -23.29 -19.95
N ALA A 32 11.38 -24.13 -19.06
CA ALA A 32 11.13 -25.54 -19.37
C ALA A 32 10.07 -25.70 -20.49
N LEU A 33 9.06 -24.84 -20.51
CA LEU A 33 8.06 -24.79 -21.57
C LEU A 33 8.68 -24.45 -22.93
N ILE A 34 9.57 -23.47 -22.99
CA ILE A 34 10.32 -23.14 -24.22
C ILE A 34 11.09 -24.36 -24.71
N SER A 35 11.81 -25.04 -23.80
CA SER A 35 12.55 -26.26 -24.16
C SER A 35 11.64 -27.38 -24.69
N ALA A 36 10.43 -27.55 -24.15
CA ALA A 36 9.48 -28.53 -24.68
C ALA A 36 8.94 -28.11 -26.06
N CYS A 37 8.74 -26.82 -26.32
CA CYS A 37 8.38 -26.33 -27.65
C CYS A 37 9.48 -26.62 -28.67
N ASP A 38 10.75 -26.44 -28.30
CA ASP A 38 11.89 -26.79 -29.16
C ASP A 38 11.94 -28.30 -29.45
N GLU A 39 11.65 -29.13 -28.45
CA GLU A 39 11.57 -30.59 -28.60
C GLU A 39 10.42 -31.02 -29.54
N ILE A 40 9.27 -30.33 -29.49
CA ILE A 40 8.17 -30.54 -30.45
C ILE A 40 8.66 -30.25 -31.87
N LEU A 41 9.28 -29.08 -32.08
CA LEU A 41 9.78 -28.68 -33.40
C LEU A 41 10.81 -29.69 -33.94
N PHE A 42 11.75 -30.13 -33.09
CA PHE A 42 12.74 -31.14 -33.45
C PHE A 42 12.10 -32.49 -33.80
N SER A 43 11.12 -32.93 -33.00
CA SER A 43 10.40 -34.18 -33.21
C SER A 43 9.56 -34.17 -34.49
N LEU A 44 8.90 -33.04 -34.79
CA LEU A 44 8.16 -32.86 -36.05
C LEU A 44 9.10 -32.88 -37.27
N ASN A 45 10.22 -32.17 -37.18
CA ASN A 45 11.20 -32.10 -38.28
C ASN A 45 11.89 -33.44 -38.55
N SER A 46 12.01 -34.31 -37.54
CA SER A 46 12.55 -35.67 -37.68
C SER A 46 11.48 -36.71 -38.07
N GLY A 47 10.23 -36.30 -38.26
CA GLY A 47 9.11 -37.21 -38.56
C GLY A 47 8.67 -38.08 -37.38
N ASN A 48 9.16 -37.80 -36.16
CA ASN A 48 8.82 -38.52 -34.94
C ASN A 48 7.57 -37.92 -34.28
N MET A 49 6.40 -38.22 -34.86
CA MET A 49 5.11 -37.70 -34.41
C MET A 49 4.75 -38.13 -32.98
N GLN A 50 5.19 -39.31 -32.52
CA GLN A 50 4.92 -39.78 -31.16
C GLN A 50 5.68 -38.95 -30.13
N SER A 51 6.96 -38.66 -30.37
CA SER A 51 7.76 -37.80 -29.50
C SER A 51 7.20 -36.37 -29.48
N ALA A 52 6.78 -35.85 -30.65
CA ALA A 52 6.13 -34.54 -30.76
C ALA A 52 4.84 -34.47 -29.92
N ALA A 53 4.01 -35.52 -29.97
CA ALA A 53 2.79 -35.59 -29.17
C ALA A 53 3.09 -35.63 -27.66
N ASN A 54 4.08 -36.42 -27.24
CA ASN A 54 4.48 -36.50 -25.83
C ASN A 54 5.00 -35.14 -25.32
N ALA A 55 5.87 -34.48 -26.10
CA ALA A 55 6.40 -33.16 -25.78
C ALA A 55 5.28 -32.10 -25.76
N ALA A 56 4.29 -32.18 -26.66
CA ALA A 56 3.12 -31.30 -26.66
C ALA A 56 2.25 -31.47 -25.41
N HIS A 57 2.02 -32.71 -24.96
CA HIS A 57 1.32 -32.97 -23.70
C HIS A 57 2.11 -32.41 -22.50
N HIS A 58 3.43 -32.57 -22.50
CA HIS A 58 4.28 -32.03 -21.45
C HIS A 58 4.27 -30.48 -21.43
N ALA A 59 4.38 -29.85 -22.60
CA ALA A 59 4.26 -28.40 -22.78
C ALA A 59 2.91 -27.88 -22.27
N ARG A 60 1.81 -28.57 -22.57
CA ARG A 60 0.47 -28.21 -22.05
C ARG A 60 0.41 -28.24 -20.52
N ASN A 61 1.01 -29.24 -19.89
CA ASN A 61 1.05 -29.33 -18.42
C ASN A 61 1.87 -28.19 -17.81
N MET A 62 2.99 -27.83 -18.42
CA MET A 62 3.81 -26.70 -17.98
C MET A 62 3.09 -25.35 -18.18
N ALA A 63 2.41 -25.16 -19.31
CA ALA A 63 1.60 -23.96 -19.55
C ALA A 63 0.49 -23.79 -18.49
N SER A 64 -0.16 -24.89 -18.07
CA SER A 64 -1.13 -24.88 -16.97
C SER A 64 -0.47 -24.46 -15.64
N GLN A 65 0.76 -24.89 -15.38
CA GLN A 65 1.50 -24.50 -14.17
C GLN A 65 1.88 -23.02 -14.20
N VAL A 66 2.31 -22.49 -15.35
CA VAL A 66 2.58 -21.04 -15.51
C VAL A 66 1.33 -20.23 -15.24
N ALA A 67 0.17 -20.65 -15.77
CA ALA A 67 -1.10 -19.98 -15.54
C ALA A 67 -1.47 -19.97 -14.04
N ALA A 68 -1.34 -21.12 -13.36
CA ALA A 68 -1.62 -21.22 -11.92
C ALA A 68 -0.70 -20.32 -11.09
N SER A 69 0.62 -20.38 -11.31
CA SER A 69 1.56 -19.50 -10.59
C SER A 69 1.34 -18.02 -10.90
N SER A 70 0.90 -17.67 -12.12
CA SER A 70 0.54 -16.29 -12.46
C SER A 70 -0.72 -15.80 -11.72
N GLN A 71 -1.71 -16.68 -11.52
CA GLN A 71 -2.90 -16.37 -10.73
C GLN A 71 -2.53 -16.14 -9.26
N GLU A 72 -1.67 -16.98 -8.68
CA GLU A 72 -1.19 -16.81 -7.31
C GLU A 72 -0.39 -15.50 -7.14
N LEU A 73 0.43 -15.16 -8.13
CA LEU A 73 1.18 -13.90 -8.15
C LEU A 73 0.22 -12.70 -8.16
N ASN A 74 -0.80 -12.72 -9.01
CA ASN A 74 -1.80 -11.66 -9.07
C ASN A 74 -2.56 -11.51 -7.74
N GLN A 75 -2.92 -12.63 -7.11
CA GLN A 75 -3.54 -12.60 -5.78
C GLN A 75 -2.62 -11.94 -4.74
N ALA A 76 -1.36 -12.36 -4.67
CA ALA A 76 -0.39 -11.82 -3.72
C ALA A 76 -0.12 -10.32 -3.96
N ILE A 77 -0.14 -9.86 -5.20
CA ILE A 77 -0.03 -8.43 -5.55
C ILE A 77 -1.26 -7.66 -5.06
N ASN A 78 -2.47 -8.16 -5.32
CA ASN A 78 -3.71 -7.50 -4.90
C ASN A 78 -3.76 -7.34 -3.37
N GLU A 79 -3.44 -8.39 -2.62
CA GLU A 79 -3.36 -8.35 -1.16
C GLU A 79 -2.36 -7.29 -0.66
N ARG A 80 -1.23 -7.12 -1.35
CA ARG A 80 -0.25 -6.08 -1.04
C ARG A 80 -0.75 -4.67 -1.33
N MET A 81 -1.49 -4.48 -2.41
CA MET A 81 -2.11 -3.18 -2.73
C MET A 81 -3.15 -2.80 -1.67
N GLU A 82 -3.97 -3.75 -1.24
CA GLU A 82 -4.97 -3.52 -0.17
C GLU A 82 -4.29 -3.13 1.16
N MET A 83 -3.25 -3.86 1.56
CA MET A 83 -2.48 -3.51 2.76
C MET A 83 -1.79 -2.15 2.64
N ALA A 84 -1.20 -1.84 1.49
CA ALA A 84 -0.57 -0.54 1.26
C ALA A 84 -1.60 0.59 1.38
N SER A 85 -2.78 0.41 0.80
CA SER A 85 -3.90 1.36 0.91
C SER A 85 -4.33 1.57 2.37
N HIS A 86 -4.42 0.49 3.15
CA HIS A 86 -4.74 0.58 4.58
C HIS A 86 -3.69 1.35 5.38
N VAL A 87 -2.40 1.07 5.15
CA VAL A 87 -1.30 1.77 5.82
C VAL A 87 -1.30 3.26 5.43
N LEU A 88 -1.47 3.58 4.15
CA LEU A 88 -1.55 4.95 3.67
C LEU A 88 -2.74 5.71 4.28
N SER A 89 -3.91 5.06 4.37
CA SER A 89 -5.10 5.64 5.01
C SER A 89 -4.83 5.99 6.48
N LYS A 90 -4.13 5.13 7.21
CA LYS A 90 -3.72 5.43 8.59
C LYS A 90 -2.72 6.58 8.68
N VAL A 91 -1.72 6.62 7.80
CA VAL A 91 -0.75 7.71 7.75
C VAL A 91 -1.47 9.04 7.47
N GLN A 92 -2.37 9.07 6.49
CA GLN A 92 -3.16 10.26 6.17
C GLN A 92 -4.01 10.71 7.35
N HIS A 93 -4.66 9.77 8.05
CA HIS A 93 -5.41 10.09 9.26
C HIS A 93 -4.52 10.74 10.33
N ARG A 94 -3.34 10.18 10.59
CA ARG A 94 -2.37 10.76 11.55
C ARG A 94 -1.87 12.14 11.12
N VAL A 95 -1.63 12.35 9.82
CA VAL A 95 -1.25 13.67 9.28
C VAL A 95 -2.35 14.70 9.50
N ASN A 96 -3.61 14.32 9.32
CA ASN A 96 -4.76 15.20 9.58
C ASN A 96 -4.90 15.53 11.07
N GLU A 97 -4.74 14.54 11.96
CA GLU A 97 -4.73 14.76 13.41
C GLU A 97 -3.61 15.72 13.83
N LEU A 98 -2.38 15.49 13.35
CA LEU A 98 -1.24 16.38 13.62
C LEU A 98 -1.49 17.80 13.11
N SER A 99 -2.09 17.94 11.92
CA SER A 99 -2.44 19.25 11.37
C SER A 99 -3.47 19.99 12.23
N SER A 100 -4.47 19.28 12.74
CA SER A 100 -5.47 19.81 13.66
C SER A 100 -4.84 20.25 15.00
N VAL A 101 -3.96 19.43 15.57
CA VAL A 101 -3.21 19.77 16.80
C VAL A 101 -2.31 20.99 16.58
N LEU A 102 -1.63 21.10 15.44
CA LEU A 102 -0.81 22.27 15.13
C LEU A 102 -1.66 23.55 14.97
N GLN A 103 -2.85 23.44 14.39
CA GLN A 103 -3.80 24.55 14.31
C GLN A 103 -4.34 24.97 15.68
N SER A 104 -4.62 24.00 16.57
CA SER A 104 -5.08 24.30 17.92
C SER A 104 -3.99 24.98 18.75
N ILE A 105 -2.74 24.52 18.67
CA ILE A 105 -1.59 25.17 19.34
C ILE A 105 -1.42 26.60 18.85
N ARG A 106 -1.42 26.84 17.53
CA ARG A 106 -1.36 28.21 16.97
C ARG A 106 -2.49 29.09 17.50
N SER A 107 -3.71 28.55 17.59
CA SER A 107 -4.87 29.30 18.09
C SER A 107 -4.76 29.61 19.58
N SER A 108 -4.15 28.71 20.37
CA SER A 108 -3.85 28.92 21.78
C SER A 108 -2.79 30.00 22.01
N ASP A 109 -1.76 30.10 21.15
CA ASP A 109 -0.72 31.14 21.24
C ASP A 109 -1.28 32.55 20.99
N TYR A 110 -2.25 32.70 20.08
CA TYR A 110 -2.96 33.98 19.89
C TYR A 110 -3.84 34.38 21.09
N ASN A 111 -4.22 33.43 21.96
CA ASN A 111 -5.05 33.70 23.14
C ASN A 111 -4.21 33.99 24.40
N TYR A 112 -2.95 33.53 24.45
CA TYR A 112 -2.00 33.87 25.51
C TYR A 112 -1.28 35.21 25.29
N GLY A 113 -1.23 35.69 24.03
CA GLY A 113 -0.69 37.03 23.71
C GLY A 113 -1.65 38.20 23.97
N ASN A 114 -2.93 37.94 24.26
CA ASN A 114 -3.95 38.97 24.53
C ASN A 114 -4.38 39.02 26.01
N THR A 115 -3.68 38.32 26.90
CA THR A 115 -3.93 38.32 28.36
C THR A 115 -2.80 38.96 29.17
N THR A 116 -1.87 39.68 28.53
CA THR A 116 -1.04 40.69 29.22
C THR A 116 -1.78 42.01 29.23
N GLY A 117 -2.76 42.15 30.15
CA GLY A 117 -3.37 43.46 30.39
C GLY A 117 -4.75 43.48 31.04
N ALA A 118 -5.08 42.59 31.97
CA ALA A 118 -6.29 42.76 32.77
C ALA A 118 -6.26 42.00 34.11
N CYS A 119 -5.26 42.25 34.94
CA CYS A 119 -5.43 42.09 36.38
C CYS A 119 -4.94 43.37 37.05
N CYS A 120 -5.85 44.00 37.82
CA CYS A 120 -5.68 45.25 38.56
C CYS A 120 -5.81 46.55 37.73
N HIS A 121 -7.03 47.07 37.62
CA HIS A 121 -7.43 48.50 37.65
C HIS A 121 -8.91 48.54 37.24
N GLY A 122 -9.87 48.89 38.10
CA GLY A 122 -10.02 50.22 38.67
C GLY A 122 -11.34 50.76 38.11
N SER A 123 -12.36 50.89 38.95
CA SER A 123 -13.68 51.39 38.57
C SER A 123 -13.57 52.78 37.95
N SER A 124 -14.06 52.97 36.72
CA SER A 124 -14.19 54.31 36.13
C SER A 124 -15.45 54.41 35.26
N ILE A 125 -16.49 54.96 35.91
CA ILE A 125 -17.58 55.84 35.46
C ILE A 125 -17.89 55.86 33.94
N GLN A 126 -19.12 55.46 33.61
CA GLN A 126 -19.81 55.70 32.32
C GLN A 126 -19.89 57.21 32.02
N TYR A 127 -19.30 57.64 30.92
CA TYR A 127 -19.64 58.90 30.26
C TYR A 127 -20.42 58.59 28.98
N GLN A 128 -21.67 59.04 28.94
CA GLN A 128 -22.56 58.98 27.78
C GLN A 128 -22.33 60.26 26.95
N PRO A 129 -21.85 60.18 25.68
CA PRO A 129 -21.79 61.36 24.83
C PRO A 129 -23.16 61.58 24.18
N GLY A 130 -23.71 62.76 24.42
CA GLY A 130 -24.95 63.24 23.82
C GLY A 130 -24.82 63.48 22.31
N SER A 131 -25.88 63.12 21.60
CA SER A 131 -26.02 63.30 20.16
C SER A 131 -26.55 64.70 19.84
N VAL A 132 -25.76 65.49 19.10
CA VAL A 132 -26.18 66.70 18.38
C VAL A 132 -25.20 66.88 17.21
N TYR A 133 -25.54 67.15 15.94
CA TYR A 133 -26.55 68.04 15.37
C TYR A 133 -26.87 67.65 13.89
N THR A 134 -28.14 67.84 13.52
CA THR A 134 -28.72 68.41 12.28
C THR A 134 -28.05 68.27 10.90
N SER A 135 -28.88 67.95 9.90
CA SER A 135 -29.40 68.91 8.91
C SER A 135 -30.83 68.53 8.50
#